data_AF-E5VIT5-F1
#
_entry.id   AF-E5VIT5-F1
#
_cell.length_a   1.000
_cell.length_b   1.000
_cell.length_c   1.000
_cell.angle_alpha   90.00
_cell.angle_beta   90.00
_cell.angle_gamma   90.00
#
_symmetry.space_group_name_H-M   'P 1'
#
loop_
_entity.id
_entity.type
_entity.pdbx_description
1 polymer ?
#
loop_
_entity_poly.entity_id
_entity_poly.type
_entity_poly.pdbx_seq_one_letter_code
_entity_poly.pdbx_strand_id
1 'polypeptide(L)'
;MYEINNLTFRYMLSDRNSLEQVSLKIKKGKITLIAGPSGSGKTTLLRHLKKELLPKGKRSGKVLYDGQEIEQLKDLQSVKEVGYLFQNPSAQMVMDTVWHEIAFGLENLGMPYEQMKRTVAEIVNYFDLQKIYHEDTDKLSGGQKQLVNLAAVMAMHPKVLILDEPTAQLDPAARKDFLVMLQKLHKEFGLTIILTSHNLEDVMEMSDECVILDDGKVIEQGNPKEVARHLQKIHHPLEQSLPQILRLEEKFQIELTFSMEEAREQIRKKNIS
;
A
#
# COMPACT_ATOMS: atom_id res chain seq x y z
N MET A 1 -14.34 7.80 0.20
CA MET A 1 -13.30 6.78 -0.02
C MET A 1 -13.48 6.23 -1.42
N TYR A 2 -12.48 5.58 -2.02
CA TYR A 2 -12.44 5.43 -3.48
C TYR A 2 -13.54 4.55 -4.05
N GLU A 3 -14.11 4.98 -5.17
CA GLU A 3 -14.97 4.17 -6.04
C GLU A 3 -14.43 4.22 -7.46
N ILE A 4 -14.03 3.06 -7.98
CA ILE A 4 -13.56 2.90 -9.35
C ILE A 4 -14.66 2.21 -10.15
N ASN A 5 -15.09 2.83 -11.25
CA ASN A 5 -16.21 2.40 -12.06
C ASN A 5 -15.76 2.18 -13.51
N ASN A 6 -15.65 0.90 -13.91
CA ASN A 6 -15.30 0.44 -15.26
C ASN A 6 -14.04 1.12 -15.84
N LEU A 7 -13.03 1.33 -15.00
CA LEU A 7 -11.77 1.96 -15.39
C LEU A 7 -11.03 1.08 -16.40
N THR A 8 -10.81 1.62 -17.59
CA THR A 8 -9.99 1.00 -18.63
C THR A 8 -8.90 1.99 -19.01
N PHE A 9 -7.66 1.52 -19.08
CA PHE A 9 -6.51 2.38 -19.37
C PHE A 9 -5.47 1.70 -20.25
N ARG A 10 -4.95 2.45 -21.22
CA ARG A 10 -3.85 2.05 -22.11
C ARG A 10 -2.84 3.18 -22.30
N TYR A 11 -1.57 2.90 -22.05
CA TYR A 11 -0.47 3.82 -22.34
C TYR A 11 -0.36 4.11 -23.85
N MET A 12 0.12 5.32 -24.20
CA MET A 12 0.15 5.82 -25.58
C MET A 12 0.86 4.90 -26.58
N LEU A 13 1.90 4.18 -26.14
CA LEU A 13 2.75 3.31 -26.96
C LEU A 13 2.51 1.81 -26.69
N SER A 14 1.44 1.48 -25.97
CA SER A 14 1.06 0.09 -25.70
C SER A 14 -0.12 -0.30 -26.58
N ASP A 15 -0.07 -1.49 -27.15
CA ASP A 15 -1.23 -2.08 -27.82
C ASP A 15 -2.19 -2.75 -26.84
N ARG A 16 -1.71 -3.06 -25.63
CA ARG A 16 -2.48 -3.73 -24.57
C ARG A 16 -2.95 -2.75 -23.51
N ASN A 17 -4.18 -2.95 -23.05
CA ASN A 17 -4.73 -2.25 -21.90
C ASN A 17 -3.99 -2.73 -20.63
N SER A 18 -3.54 -1.78 -19.81
CA SER A 18 -2.94 -2.08 -18.51
C SER A 18 -4.01 -2.27 -17.43
N LEU A 19 -5.20 -1.72 -17.65
CA LEU A 19 -6.40 -1.91 -16.84
C LEU A 19 -7.58 -2.12 -17.80
N GLU A 20 -8.43 -3.10 -17.52
CA GLU A 20 -9.57 -3.50 -18.35
C GLU A 20 -10.82 -3.58 -17.47
N GLN A 21 -11.74 -2.63 -17.65
CA GLN A 21 -13.03 -2.57 -16.95
C GLN A 21 -12.95 -2.77 -15.42
N VAL A 22 -11.90 -2.24 -14.79
CA VAL A 22 -11.69 -2.35 -13.35
C VAL A 22 -12.81 -1.64 -12.60
N SER A 23 -13.51 -2.38 -11.73
CA SER A 23 -14.51 -1.83 -10.81
C SER A 23 -14.25 -2.36 -9.41
N LEU A 24 -14.03 -1.46 -8.44
CA LEU A 24 -13.78 -1.81 -7.05
C LEU A 24 -14.06 -0.62 -6.13
N LYS A 25 -14.22 -0.89 -4.83
CA LYS A 25 -14.36 0.13 -3.79
C LYS A 25 -13.28 -0.02 -2.74
N ILE A 26 -12.64 1.06 -2.32
CA ILE A 26 -11.66 1.05 -1.23
C ILE A 26 -12.26 1.70 -0.02
N LYS A 27 -12.35 0.97 1.10
CA LYS A 27 -13.03 1.48 2.30
C LYS A 27 -12.16 2.43 3.12
N LYS A 28 -12.79 3.44 3.73
CA LYS A 28 -12.17 4.42 4.62
C LYS A 28 -11.73 3.74 5.90
N GLY A 29 -10.53 4.06 6.37
CA GLY A 29 -10.00 3.53 7.62
C GLY A 29 -9.81 2.02 7.57
N LYS A 30 -9.47 1.50 6.39
CA LYS A 30 -9.15 0.09 6.13
C LYS A 30 -7.80 -0.03 5.47
N ILE A 31 -7.14 -1.17 5.70
CA ILE A 31 -5.95 -1.58 4.98
C ILE A 31 -6.40 -2.46 3.80
N THR A 32 -6.25 -1.95 2.58
CA THR A 32 -6.58 -2.67 1.34
C THR A 32 -5.29 -3.13 0.66
N LEU A 33 -5.12 -4.44 0.54
CA LEU A 33 -4.08 -5.07 -0.26
C LEU A 33 -4.56 -5.21 -1.71
N ILE A 34 -3.73 -4.77 -2.65
CA ILE A 34 -3.88 -5.06 -4.08
C ILE A 34 -2.77 -6.02 -4.49
N ALA A 35 -3.14 -7.28 -4.65
CA ALA A 35 -2.25 -8.38 -5.00
C ALA A 35 -2.41 -8.78 -6.46
N GLY A 36 -1.37 -9.36 -7.05
CA GLY A 36 -1.36 -9.71 -8.46
C GLY A 36 0.04 -10.02 -8.97
N PRO A 37 0.18 -10.78 -10.07
CA PRO A 37 1.49 -11.03 -10.68
C PRO A 37 2.13 -9.72 -11.18
N SER A 38 3.44 -9.76 -11.41
CA SER A 38 4.15 -8.63 -12.03
C SER A 38 3.54 -8.30 -13.39
N GLY A 39 3.30 -7.02 -13.65
CA GLY A 39 2.67 -6.57 -14.89
C GLY A 39 1.14 -6.60 -14.89
N SER A 40 0.47 -7.06 -13.83
CA SER A 40 -1.01 -7.14 -13.81
C SER A 40 -1.75 -5.80 -13.77
N GLY A 41 -1.03 -4.68 -13.70
CA GLY A 41 -1.62 -3.33 -13.68
C GLY A 41 -1.63 -2.64 -12.31
N LYS A 42 -1.11 -3.28 -11.25
CA LYS A 42 -1.11 -2.77 -9.85
C LYS A 42 -0.64 -1.31 -9.73
N THR A 43 0.59 -1.01 -10.13
CA THR A 43 1.15 0.35 -10.15
C THR A 43 0.30 1.31 -11.00
N THR A 44 -0.23 0.83 -12.13
CA THR A 44 -1.10 1.66 -12.98
C THR A 44 -2.40 1.99 -12.27
N LEU A 45 -3.01 1.05 -11.55
CA LEU A 45 -4.19 1.28 -10.72
C LEU A 45 -3.88 2.27 -9.59
N LEU A 46 -2.78 2.08 -8.85
CA LEU A 46 -2.39 3.01 -7.77
C LEU A 46 -2.17 4.44 -8.27
N ARG A 47 -1.53 4.62 -9.43
CA ARG A 47 -1.37 5.93 -10.07
C ARG A 47 -2.70 6.59 -10.43
N HIS A 48 -3.73 5.80 -10.73
CA HIS A 48 -5.08 6.32 -10.95
C HIS A 48 -5.79 6.79 -9.67
N LEU A 49 -5.24 6.49 -8.50
CA LEU A 49 -5.74 6.93 -7.20
C LEU A 49 -5.03 8.20 -6.70
N LYS A 50 -4.13 8.80 -7.49
CA LYS A 50 -3.46 10.07 -7.15
C LYS A 50 -3.47 11.00 -8.35
N LYS A 51 -4.08 12.18 -8.21
CA LYS A 51 -4.32 13.14 -9.30
C LYS A 51 -3.04 13.50 -10.08
N GLU A 52 -1.96 13.74 -9.36
CA GLU A 52 -0.66 14.20 -9.87
C GLU A 52 0.11 13.07 -10.57
N LEU A 53 -0.27 11.80 -10.32
CA LEU A 53 0.36 10.63 -10.90
C LEU A 53 -0.43 10.03 -12.06
N LEU A 54 -1.54 10.67 -12.46
CA LEU A 54 -2.39 10.20 -13.54
C LEU A 54 -1.57 9.98 -14.83
N PRO A 55 -1.47 8.74 -15.32
CA PRO A 55 -0.64 8.44 -16.47
C PRO A 55 -1.29 8.98 -17.75
N LYS A 56 -0.45 9.34 -18.73
CA LYS A 56 -0.91 9.77 -20.06
C LYS A 56 -1.24 8.55 -20.93
N GLY A 57 -2.42 8.54 -21.54
CA GLY A 57 -2.89 7.43 -22.37
C GLY A 57 -4.38 7.54 -22.69
N LYS A 58 -4.93 6.48 -23.27
CA LYS A 58 -6.39 6.35 -23.51
C LYS A 58 -7.04 5.82 -22.23
N ARG A 59 -8.02 6.56 -21.71
CA ARG A 59 -8.74 6.25 -20.47
C ARG A 59 -10.25 6.30 -20.69
N SER A 60 -10.97 5.36 -20.10
CA SER A 60 -12.43 5.41 -19.93
C SER A 60 -12.83 4.94 -18.53
N GLY A 61 -14.09 5.17 -18.15
CA GLY A 61 -14.56 4.92 -16.78
C GLY A 61 -14.22 6.08 -15.84
N LYS A 62 -14.52 5.91 -14.55
CA LYS A 62 -14.40 6.96 -13.52
C LYS A 62 -13.67 6.47 -12.28
N VAL A 63 -12.89 7.35 -11.67
CA VAL A 63 -12.31 7.16 -10.34
C VAL A 63 -12.80 8.30 -9.46
N LEU A 64 -13.53 7.96 -8.42
CA LEU A 64 -14.09 8.91 -7.46
C LEU A 64 -13.32 8.85 -6.15
N TYR A 65 -13.01 10.00 -5.57
CA TYR A 65 -12.51 10.17 -4.21
C TYR A 65 -13.55 10.98 -3.42
N ASP A 66 -14.10 10.40 -2.36
CA ASP A 66 -15.18 11.00 -1.55
C ASP A 66 -16.36 11.51 -2.41
N GLY A 67 -16.71 10.75 -3.46
CA GLY A 67 -17.81 11.07 -4.37
C GLY A 67 -17.46 12.05 -5.50
N GLN A 68 -16.27 12.64 -5.51
CA GLN A 68 -15.80 13.56 -6.53
C GLN A 68 -14.82 12.87 -7.50
N GLU A 69 -14.91 13.13 -8.80
CA GLU A 69 -13.92 12.60 -9.76
C GLU A 69 -12.51 13.09 -9.43
N ILE A 70 -11.53 12.18 -9.49
CA ILE A 70 -10.17 12.46 -9.02
C ILE A 70 -9.51 13.61 -9.79
N GLU A 71 -9.81 13.74 -11.08
CA GLU A 71 -9.35 14.87 -11.92
C GLU A 71 -9.87 16.23 -11.46
N GLN A 72 -11.02 16.25 -10.79
CA GLN A 72 -11.72 17.47 -10.38
C GLN A 72 -11.34 17.92 -8.97
N LEU A 73 -10.59 17.10 -8.22
CA LEU A 73 -10.12 17.48 -6.88
C LEU A 73 -9.29 18.76 -6.95
N LYS A 74 -9.39 19.60 -5.92
CA LYS A 74 -8.49 20.75 -5.77
C LYS A 74 -7.07 20.24 -5.52
N ASP A 75 -6.07 20.88 -6.11
CA ASP A 75 -4.66 20.43 -6.01
C ASP A 75 -4.21 20.30 -4.56
N LEU A 76 -4.45 21.35 -3.75
CA LEU A 76 -4.12 21.31 -2.31
C LEU A 76 -4.83 20.19 -1.56
N GLN A 77 -6.07 19.86 -1.94
CA GLN A 77 -6.79 18.74 -1.34
C GLN A 77 -6.13 17.42 -1.71
N SER A 78 -5.85 17.19 -3.00
CA SER A 78 -5.24 15.93 -3.44
C SER A 78 -3.85 15.74 -2.85
N VAL A 79 -2.98 16.75 -2.90
CA VAL A 79 -1.61 16.71 -2.35
C VAL A 79 -1.60 16.44 -0.86
N LYS A 80 -2.47 17.12 -0.09
CA LYS A 80 -2.48 16.97 1.37
C LYS A 80 -3.13 15.68 1.83
N GLU A 81 -4.25 15.27 1.22
CA GLU A 81 -5.06 14.16 1.73
C GLU A 81 -4.58 12.78 1.28
N VAL A 82 -3.79 12.70 0.20
CA VAL A 82 -3.35 11.44 -0.40
C VAL A 82 -1.83 11.41 -0.52
N GLY A 83 -1.19 10.67 0.39
CA GLY A 83 0.22 10.36 0.35
C GLY A 83 0.52 9.18 -0.57
N TYR A 84 1.70 9.18 -1.20
CA TYR A 84 2.15 8.11 -2.08
C TYR A 84 3.61 7.74 -1.78
N LEU A 85 3.89 6.45 -1.61
CA LEU A 85 5.25 5.90 -1.57
C LEU A 85 5.51 5.06 -2.81
N PHE A 86 6.58 5.39 -3.52
CA PHE A 86 7.04 4.65 -4.69
C PHE A 86 7.77 3.36 -4.30
N GLN A 87 7.83 2.43 -5.25
CA GLN A 87 8.56 1.16 -5.11
C GLN A 87 10.07 1.34 -4.90
N ASN A 88 10.66 2.38 -5.49
CA ASN A 88 12.07 2.71 -5.31
C ASN A 88 12.23 3.88 -4.33
N PRO A 89 12.60 3.62 -3.06
CA PRO A 89 12.80 4.68 -2.08
C PRO A 89 13.80 5.74 -2.54
N SER A 90 14.90 5.34 -3.19
CA SER A 90 15.95 6.27 -3.61
C SER A 90 15.49 7.19 -4.73
N ALA A 91 14.59 6.73 -5.61
CA ALA A 91 14.05 7.55 -6.69
C ALA A 91 13.02 8.59 -6.22
N GLN A 92 12.54 8.47 -4.97
CA GLN A 92 11.58 9.39 -4.37
C GLN A 92 12.26 10.51 -3.57
N MET A 93 13.49 10.29 -3.08
CA MET A 93 14.20 11.32 -2.29
C MET A 93 14.54 12.52 -3.18
N VAL A 94 14.37 13.72 -2.63
CA VAL A 94 14.57 14.98 -3.36
C VAL A 94 15.68 15.81 -2.73
N MET A 95 15.80 15.77 -1.41
CA MET A 95 16.68 16.64 -0.64
C MET A 95 17.97 15.96 -0.20
N ASP A 96 18.99 16.76 0.09
CA ASP A 96 20.33 16.29 0.44
C ASP A 96 20.42 15.74 1.87
N THR A 97 19.51 16.14 2.77
CA THR A 97 19.55 15.74 4.19
C THR A 97 18.18 15.28 4.69
N VAL A 98 18.15 14.41 5.69
CA VAL A 98 16.91 13.86 6.26
C VAL A 98 15.92 14.93 6.71
N TRP A 99 16.40 15.97 7.40
CA TRP A 99 15.50 17.01 7.91
C TRP A 99 14.82 17.81 6.79
N HIS A 100 15.57 18.19 5.75
CA HIS A 100 15.02 18.88 4.58
C HIS A 100 14.04 17.97 3.84
N GLU A 101 14.32 16.66 3.74
CA GLU A 101 13.42 15.70 3.10
C GLU A 101 12.05 15.65 3.82
N ILE A 102 12.05 15.61 5.16
CA ILE A 102 10.81 15.63 5.95
C ILE A 102 10.08 16.99 5.81
N ALA A 103 10.83 18.09 5.75
CA ALA A 103 10.28 19.43 5.63
C ALA A 103 9.71 19.74 4.23
N PHE A 104 10.20 19.08 3.18
CA PHE A 104 9.92 19.42 1.79
C PHE A 104 8.42 19.51 1.45
N GLY A 105 7.63 18.53 1.89
CA GLY A 105 6.18 18.55 1.70
C GLY A 105 5.50 19.73 2.42
N LEU A 106 5.99 20.09 3.61
CA LEU A 106 5.45 21.18 4.42
C LEU A 106 5.77 22.55 3.80
N GLU A 107 6.97 22.72 3.25
CA GLU A 107 7.38 23.92 2.51
C GLU A 107 6.49 24.14 1.28
N ASN A 108 6.24 23.08 0.51
CA ASN A 108 5.37 23.14 -0.67
C ASN A 108 3.90 23.47 -0.32
N LEU A 109 3.47 23.17 0.91
CA LEU A 109 2.16 23.57 1.43
C LEU A 109 2.14 25.01 1.98
N GLY A 110 3.27 25.71 1.96
CA GLY A 110 3.41 27.07 2.48
C GLY A 110 3.30 27.14 4.01
N MET A 111 3.65 26.07 4.71
CA MET A 111 3.59 26.03 6.18
C MET A 111 4.57 27.06 6.79
N PRO A 112 4.16 27.87 7.77
CA PRO A 112 5.07 28.79 8.45
C PRO A 112 6.23 28.06 9.13
N TYR A 113 7.43 28.63 9.06
CA TYR A 113 8.67 28.00 9.55
C TYR A 113 8.59 27.48 10.99
N GLU A 114 8.06 28.27 11.93
CA GLU A 114 7.94 27.86 13.34
C GLU A 114 6.95 26.71 13.56
N GLN A 115 5.97 26.54 12.68
CA GLN A 115 5.06 25.39 12.72
C GLN A 115 5.75 24.17 12.11
N MET A 116 6.41 24.35 10.97
CA MET A 116 7.16 23.31 10.27
C MET A 116 8.23 22.69 11.15
N LYS A 117 9.03 23.51 11.86
CA LYS A 117 10.04 23.03 12.79
C LYS A 117 9.46 22.13 13.89
N ARG A 118 8.28 22.46 14.40
CA ARG A 118 7.57 21.64 15.41
C ARG A 118 7.09 20.33 14.81
N THR A 119 6.43 20.37 13.65
CA THR A 119 5.96 19.16 12.95
C THR A 119 7.12 18.23 12.60
N VAL A 120 8.24 18.76 12.09
CA VAL A 120 9.44 17.96 11.79
C VAL A 120 9.98 17.29 13.05
N ALA A 121 10.07 18.01 14.17
CA ALA A 121 10.54 17.44 15.44
C ALA A 121 9.63 16.32 15.96
N GLU A 122 8.31 16.49 15.84
CA GLU A 122 7.32 15.46 16.20
C GLU A 122 7.49 14.20 15.35
N ILE A 123 7.62 14.37 14.03
CA ILE A 123 7.79 13.27 13.08
C ILE A 123 9.11 12.53 13.33
N VAL A 124 10.22 13.26 13.49
CA VAL A 124 11.53 12.68 13.77
C VAL A 124 11.51 11.85 15.06
N ASN A 125 10.81 12.34 16.09
CA ASN A 125 10.68 11.59 17.34
C ASN A 125 9.76 10.36 17.19
N TYR A 126 8.65 10.49 16.44
CA TYR A 126 7.71 9.37 16.24
C TYR A 126 8.34 8.20 15.48
N PHE A 127 9.15 8.50 14.47
CA PHE A 127 9.80 7.51 13.61
C PHE A 127 11.19 7.07 14.10
N ASP A 128 11.62 7.53 15.29
CA ASP A 128 12.95 7.26 15.87
C ASP A 128 14.13 7.64 14.93
N LEU A 129 14.01 8.79 14.26
CA LEU A 129 14.99 9.27 13.27
C LEU A 129 16.05 10.21 13.86
N GLN A 130 16.07 10.43 15.19
CA GLN A 130 16.93 11.42 15.84
C GLN A 130 18.41 11.20 15.53
N LYS A 131 18.84 9.92 15.42
CA LYS A 131 20.23 9.56 15.12
C LYS A 131 20.67 9.88 13.70
N ILE A 132 19.74 9.93 12.76
CA ILE A 132 20.02 10.16 11.33
C ILE A 132 19.48 11.50 10.83
N TYR A 133 18.90 12.32 11.72
CA TYR A 133 18.20 13.55 11.37
C TYR A 133 19.05 14.57 10.59
N HIS A 134 20.35 14.61 10.88
CA HIS A 134 21.33 15.48 10.21
C HIS A 134 22.17 14.78 9.15
N GLU A 135 21.91 13.49 8.89
CA GLU A 135 22.66 12.73 7.90
C GLU A 135 22.24 13.09 6.47
N ASP A 136 23.18 12.91 5.55
CA ASP A 136 22.93 13.04 4.13
C ASP A 136 22.07 11.86 3.64
N THR A 137 21.07 12.14 2.82
CA THR A 137 20.12 11.14 2.32
C THR A 137 20.80 10.03 1.52
N ASP A 138 21.90 10.34 0.84
CA ASP A 138 22.70 9.37 0.08
C ASP A 138 23.43 8.34 0.95
N LYS A 139 23.69 8.64 2.23
CA LYS A 139 24.35 7.73 3.16
C LYS A 139 23.40 6.70 3.78
N LEU A 140 22.09 6.88 3.60
CA LEU A 140 21.07 6.05 4.22
C LEU A 140 20.98 4.68 3.54
N SER A 141 20.73 3.64 4.34
CA SER A 141 20.34 2.33 3.82
C SER A 141 18.96 2.38 3.14
N GLY A 142 18.63 1.41 2.29
CA GLY A 142 17.32 1.36 1.62
C GLY A 142 16.14 1.38 2.59
N GLY A 143 16.26 0.70 3.74
CA GLY A 143 15.24 0.73 4.81
C GLY A 143 15.12 2.09 5.49
N GLN A 144 16.25 2.76 5.76
CA GLN A 144 16.23 4.12 6.30
C GLN A 144 15.60 5.10 5.32
N LYS A 145 15.94 5.02 4.02
CA LYS A 145 15.31 5.85 2.98
C LYS A 145 13.80 5.65 2.94
N GLN A 146 13.34 4.40 3.02
CA GLN A 146 11.91 4.09 3.02
C GLN A 146 11.18 4.65 4.25
N LEU A 147 11.79 4.57 5.44
CA LEU A 147 11.26 5.17 6.66
C LEU A 147 11.23 6.70 6.59
N VAL A 148 12.27 7.34 6.06
CA VAL A 148 12.32 8.80 5.86
C VAL A 148 11.25 9.25 4.87
N ASN A 149 11.07 8.54 3.75
CA ASN A 149 10.00 8.83 2.79
C ASN A 149 8.61 8.71 3.43
N LEU A 150 8.38 7.67 4.24
CA LEU A 150 7.14 7.51 4.98
C LEU A 150 6.93 8.65 5.98
N ALA A 151 7.97 9.04 6.71
CA ALA A 151 7.95 10.14 7.66
C ALA A 151 7.64 11.49 6.98
N ALA A 152 8.27 11.78 5.84
CA ALA A 152 8.03 12.97 5.04
C ALA A 152 6.58 13.04 4.54
N VAL A 153 6.03 11.92 4.07
CA VAL A 153 4.61 11.83 3.68
C VAL A 153 3.69 12.03 4.87
N MET A 154 3.99 11.41 6.02
CA MET A 154 3.18 11.52 7.24
C MET A 154 3.21 12.91 7.87
N ALA A 155 4.27 13.69 7.68
CA ALA A 155 4.38 15.07 8.14
C ALA A 155 3.23 15.96 7.60
N MET A 156 2.72 15.66 6.40
CA MET A 156 1.60 16.39 5.79
C MET A 156 0.22 15.99 6.36
N HIS A 157 0.16 15.00 7.25
CA HIS A 157 -1.05 14.42 7.83
C HIS A 157 -2.07 13.93 6.77
N PRO A 158 -1.70 12.96 5.92
CA PRO A 158 -2.59 12.44 4.90
C PRO A 158 -3.77 11.66 5.50
N LYS A 159 -4.87 11.57 4.76
CA LYS A 159 -6.02 10.70 5.08
C LYS A 159 -5.85 9.30 4.49
N VAL A 160 -5.16 9.23 3.35
CA VAL A 160 -4.87 8.01 2.60
C VAL A 160 -3.38 7.88 2.37
N LEU A 161 -2.84 6.70 2.62
CA LEU A 161 -1.48 6.33 2.29
C LEU A 161 -1.49 5.24 1.21
N ILE A 162 -0.98 5.57 0.03
CA ILE A 162 -0.81 4.63 -1.08
C ILE A 162 0.64 4.16 -1.10
N LEU A 163 0.88 2.85 -1.13
CA LEU A 163 2.23 2.28 -1.14
C LEU A 163 2.39 1.28 -2.29
N ASP A 164 3.31 1.56 -3.19
CA ASP A 164 3.60 0.66 -4.32
C ASP A 164 4.77 -0.26 -3.99
N GLU A 165 4.50 -1.53 -3.69
CA GLU A 165 5.48 -2.55 -3.30
C GLU A 165 6.51 -2.06 -2.26
N PRO A 166 6.06 -1.49 -1.12
CA PRO A 166 6.93 -0.71 -0.23
C PRO A 166 8.01 -1.52 0.49
N THR A 167 7.94 -2.85 0.40
CA THR A 167 8.84 -3.78 1.08
C THR A 167 9.77 -4.55 0.13
N ALA A 168 9.64 -4.34 -1.19
CA ALA A 168 10.33 -5.14 -2.20
C ALA A 168 11.87 -5.03 -2.14
N GLN A 169 12.39 -3.86 -1.74
CA GLN A 169 13.83 -3.59 -1.67
C GLN A 169 14.38 -3.68 -0.23
N LEU A 170 13.56 -4.15 0.72
CA LEU A 170 13.94 -4.24 2.14
C LEU A 170 14.41 -5.64 2.50
N ASP A 171 15.46 -5.71 3.32
CA ASP A 171 15.85 -6.94 4.00
C ASP A 171 14.72 -7.40 4.96
N PRO A 172 14.73 -8.67 5.40
CA PRO A 172 13.64 -9.23 6.21
C PRO A 172 13.37 -8.49 7.53
N ALA A 173 14.41 -7.97 8.19
CA ALA A 173 14.25 -7.27 9.46
C ALA A 173 13.62 -5.89 9.23
N ALA A 174 14.20 -5.10 8.32
CA ALA A 174 13.68 -3.79 7.95
C ALA A 174 12.25 -3.86 7.41
N ARG A 175 11.93 -4.92 6.65
CA ARG A 175 10.57 -5.18 6.17
C ARG A 175 9.59 -5.36 7.31
N LYS A 176 9.91 -6.21 8.27
CA LYS A 176 9.04 -6.48 9.43
C LYS A 176 8.80 -5.19 10.22
N ASP A 177 9.86 -4.45 10.51
CA ASP A 177 9.78 -3.20 11.26
C ASP A 177 8.93 -2.15 10.53
N PHE A 178 9.08 -2.06 9.21
CA PHE A 178 8.28 -1.16 8.37
C PHE A 178 6.79 -1.53 8.38
N LEU A 179 6.44 -2.81 8.29
CA LEU A 179 5.05 -3.25 8.33
C LEU A 179 4.42 -3.04 9.72
N VAL A 180 5.18 -3.25 10.80
CA VAL A 180 4.76 -2.92 12.16
C VAL A 180 4.49 -1.42 12.28
N MET A 181 5.37 -0.57 11.73
CA MET A 181 5.16 0.88 11.67
C MET A 181 3.87 1.24 10.92
N LEU A 182 3.61 0.63 9.75
CA LEU A 182 2.36 0.88 9.01
C LEU A 182 1.10 0.50 9.80
N GLN A 183 1.11 -0.66 10.48
CA GLN A 183 0.00 -1.06 11.33
C GLN A 183 -0.22 -0.09 12.48
N LYS A 184 0.86 0.38 13.10
CA LYS A 184 0.82 1.38 14.17
C LYS A 184 0.20 2.69 13.67
N LEU A 185 0.68 3.21 12.54
CA LEU A 185 0.15 4.42 11.91
C LEU A 185 -1.34 4.29 11.58
N HIS A 186 -1.75 3.15 11.03
CA HIS A 186 -3.16 2.87 10.74
C HIS A 186 -4.02 2.91 12.01
N LYS A 187 -3.60 2.22 13.08
CA LYS A 187 -4.35 2.12 14.33
C LYS A 187 -4.43 3.46 15.08
N GLU A 188 -3.35 4.21 15.12
CA GLU A 188 -3.27 5.46 15.90
C GLU A 188 -3.94 6.64 15.19
N PHE A 189 -3.82 6.73 13.86
CA PHE A 189 -4.31 7.88 13.08
C PHE A 189 -5.56 7.58 12.25
N GLY A 190 -6.05 6.33 12.23
CA GLY A 190 -7.22 5.94 11.45
C GLY A 190 -7.01 6.07 9.94
N LEU A 191 -5.78 5.90 9.46
CA LEU A 191 -5.43 6.04 8.06
C LEU A 191 -6.13 5.00 7.19
N THR A 192 -6.49 5.40 5.97
CA THR A 192 -6.79 4.43 4.91
C THR A 192 -5.47 4.06 4.25
N ILE A 193 -5.11 2.78 4.24
CA ILE A 193 -3.87 2.32 3.62
C ILE A 193 -4.21 1.47 2.40
N ILE A 194 -3.59 1.77 1.28
CA ILE A 194 -3.69 1.00 0.05
C ILE A 194 -2.29 0.56 -0.30
N LEU A 195 -2.01 -0.73 -0.30
CA LEU A 195 -0.68 -1.22 -0.62
C LEU A 195 -0.72 -2.31 -1.69
N THR A 196 0.30 -2.34 -2.53
CA THR A 196 0.56 -3.47 -3.43
C THR A 196 1.67 -4.34 -2.86
N SER A 197 1.56 -5.64 -3.07
CA SER A 197 2.62 -6.60 -2.77
C SER A 197 2.50 -7.81 -3.67
N HIS A 198 3.65 -8.38 -4.02
CA HIS A 198 3.75 -9.72 -4.61
C HIS A 198 4.02 -10.80 -3.54
N ASN A 199 4.47 -10.42 -2.34
CA ASN A 199 4.62 -11.33 -1.20
C ASN A 199 3.41 -11.20 -0.28
N LEU A 200 2.48 -12.16 -0.36
CA LEU A 200 1.25 -12.13 0.46
C LEU A 200 1.51 -12.59 1.90
N GLU A 201 2.56 -13.38 2.15
CA GLU A 201 2.94 -13.86 3.48
C GLU A 201 3.09 -12.69 4.47
N ASP A 202 3.68 -11.58 4.02
CA ASP A 202 4.02 -10.46 4.90
C ASP A 202 2.83 -9.53 5.19
N VAL A 203 1.86 -9.42 4.27
CA VAL A 203 0.88 -8.31 4.28
C VAL A 203 -0.58 -8.74 4.30
N MET A 204 -0.86 -10.00 3.97
CA MET A 204 -2.24 -10.47 3.82
C MET A 204 -2.95 -10.57 5.17
N GLU A 205 -2.24 -10.98 6.23
CA GLU A 205 -2.79 -11.06 7.59
C GLU A 205 -3.22 -9.69 8.14
N MET A 206 -2.43 -8.65 7.85
CA MET A 206 -2.70 -7.31 8.37
C MET A 206 -3.77 -6.53 7.59
N SER A 207 -4.21 -7.06 6.45
CA SER A 207 -5.12 -6.37 5.55
C SER A 207 -6.57 -6.65 5.94
N ASP A 208 -7.41 -5.62 5.89
CA ASP A 208 -8.85 -5.79 6.07
C ASP A 208 -9.53 -6.29 4.78
N GLU A 209 -9.02 -5.83 3.64
CA GLU A 209 -9.54 -6.15 2.32
C GLU A 209 -8.40 -6.57 1.40
N CYS A 210 -8.69 -7.52 0.51
CA CYS A 210 -7.76 -7.97 -0.51
C CYS A 210 -8.45 -7.89 -1.88
N VAL A 211 -7.74 -7.34 -2.86
CA VAL A 211 -8.14 -7.27 -4.26
C VAL A 211 -7.12 -8.04 -5.06
N ILE A 212 -7.58 -8.99 -5.88
CA ILE A 212 -6.74 -9.70 -6.83
C ILE A 212 -6.88 -9.03 -8.18
N LEU A 213 -5.78 -8.48 -8.67
CA LEU A 213 -5.66 -7.89 -10.00
C LEU A 213 -4.78 -8.78 -10.88
N ASP A 214 -5.35 -9.32 -11.95
CA ASP A 214 -4.65 -10.11 -12.95
C ASP A 214 -5.00 -9.67 -14.38
N ASP A 215 -3.99 -9.56 -15.24
CA ASP A 215 -4.10 -9.08 -16.62
C ASP A 215 -4.98 -7.83 -16.78
N GLY A 216 -4.80 -6.85 -15.88
CA GLY A 216 -5.56 -5.60 -15.86
C GLY A 216 -7.00 -5.71 -15.34
N LYS A 217 -7.45 -6.87 -14.89
CA LYS A 217 -8.84 -7.13 -14.41
C LYS A 217 -8.87 -7.46 -12.94
N VAL A 218 -9.95 -7.08 -12.27
CA VAL A 218 -10.24 -7.53 -10.90
C VAL A 218 -10.81 -8.94 -10.98
N ILE A 219 -10.10 -9.90 -10.39
CA ILE A 219 -10.52 -11.30 -10.31
C ILE A 219 -11.41 -11.52 -9.09
N GLU A 220 -11.03 -10.93 -7.95
CA GLU A 220 -11.78 -11.04 -6.70
C GLU A 220 -11.53 -9.82 -5.82
N GLN A 221 -12.54 -9.45 -5.03
CA GLN A 221 -12.42 -8.48 -3.95
C GLN A 221 -13.20 -8.97 -2.73
N GLY A 222 -12.53 -9.10 -1.59
CA GLY A 222 -13.19 -9.53 -0.35
C GLY A 222 -12.29 -9.42 0.87
N ASN A 223 -12.69 -10.06 1.96
CA ASN A 223 -11.76 -10.24 3.06
C ASN A 223 -10.63 -11.22 2.65
N PRO A 224 -9.44 -11.15 3.26
CA PRO A 224 -8.31 -11.98 2.85
C PRO A 224 -8.59 -13.49 2.85
N LYS A 225 -9.36 -14.01 3.83
CA LYS A 225 -9.66 -15.44 3.92
C LYS A 225 -10.55 -15.91 2.77
N GLU A 226 -11.60 -15.14 2.44
CA GLU A 226 -12.49 -15.41 1.31
C GLU A 226 -11.74 -15.40 -0.02
N VAL A 227 -10.87 -14.39 -0.20
CA VAL A 227 -10.02 -14.28 -1.38
C VAL A 227 -9.08 -15.49 -1.49
N ALA A 228 -8.42 -15.89 -0.40
CA ALA A 228 -7.55 -17.07 -0.40
C ALA A 228 -8.30 -18.34 -0.80
N ARG A 229 -9.48 -18.57 -0.21
CA ARG A 229 -10.32 -19.72 -0.52
C ARG A 229 -10.77 -19.73 -1.98
N HIS A 230 -11.13 -18.57 -2.53
CA HIS A 230 -11.52 -18.50 -3.94
C HIS A 230 -10.35 -18.80 -4.87
N LEU A 231 -9.14 -18.27 -4.58
CA LEU A 231 -7.94 -18.55 -5.35
C LEU A 231 -7.59 -20.04 -5.39
N GLN A 232 -7.70 -20.73 -4.25
CA GLN A 232 -7.52 -22.18 -4.17
C GLN A 232 -8.56 -22.93 -5.01
N LYS A 233 -9.84 -22.55 -4.88
CA LYS A 233 -10.95 -23.19 -5.61
C LYS A 233 -10.80 -23.11 -7.14
N ILE A 234 -10.28 -22.00 -7.66
CA ILE A 234 -10.07 -21.81 -9.10
C ILE A 234 -8.66 -22.21 -9.56
N HIS A 235 -7.82 -22.72 -8.66
CA HIS A 235 -6.41 -23.04 -8.88
C HIS A 235 -5.64 -21.89 -9.54
N HIS A 236 -5.87 -20.67 -9.04
CA HIS A 236 -5.19 -19.49 -9.55
C HIS A 236 -3.69 -19.58 -9.29
N PRO A 237 -2.80 -19.16 -10.20
CA PRO A 237 -1.34 -19.22 -9.98
C PRO A 237 -0.86 -18.53 -8.68
N LEU A 238 -1.56 -17.48 -8.24
CA LEU A 238 -1.28 -16.77 -6.99
C LEU A 238 -1.53 -17.60 -5.71
N GLU A 239 -2.19 -18.75 -5.80
CA GLU A 239 -2.36 -19.67 -4.68
C GLU A 239 -1.00 -20.03 -4.05
N GLN A 240 0.05 -20.18 -4.88
CA GLN A 240 1.40 -20.51 -4.42
C GLN A 240 2.04 -19.39 -3.59
N SER A 241 1.58 -18.15 -3.78
CA SER A 241 2.01 -16.97 -3.05
C SER A 241 1.21 -16.72 -1.78
N LEU A 242 0.13 -17.47 -1.53
CA LEU A 242 -0.64 -17.37 -0.30
C LEU A 242 0.23 -17.70 0.92
N PRO A 243 -0.07 -17.08 2.07
CA PRO A 243 0.57 -17.43 3.34
C PRO A 243 0.55 -18.94 3.57
N GLN A 244 1.68 -19.51 4.00
CA GLN A 244 1.83 -20.96 4.17
C GLN A 244 0.70 -21.56 5.01
N ILE A 245 0.29 -20.84 6.06
CA ILE A 245 -0.77 -21.26 6.96
C ILE A 245 -2.14 -21.42 6.28
N LEU A 246 -2.46 -20.57 5.29
CA LEU A 246 -3.73 -20.67 4.56
C LEU A 246 -3.74 -21.85 3.56
N ARG A 247 -2.56 -22.29 3.10
CA ARG A 247 -2.43 -23.47 2.23
C ARG A 247 -2.58 -24.79 2.97
N LEU A 248 -2.63 -24.77 4.30
CA LEU A 248 -2.84 -25.97 5.12
C LEU A 248 -4.31 -26.40 5.18
N GLU A 249 -5.25 -25.54 4.75
CA GLU A 249 -6.71 -25.78 4.77
C GLU A 249 -7.05 -27.11 4.10
N GLU A 250 -6.70 -27.30 2.84
CA GLU A 250 -7.02 -28.52 2.09
C GLU A 250 -6.32 -29.76 2.64
N LYS A 251 -5.04 -29.60 3.02
CA LYS A 251 -4.21 -30.73 3.46
C LYS A 251 -4.68 -31.33 4.78
N PHE A 252 -5.15 -30.50 5.70
CA PHE A 252 -5.57 -30.93 7.04
C PHE A 252 -7.07 -30.76 7.30
N GLN A 253 -7.82 -30.32 6.29
CA GLN A 253 -9.25 -30.01 6.37
C GLN A 253 -9.59 -29.06 7.54
N ILE A 254 -8.75 -28.09 7.84
CA ILE A 254 -8.96 -27.12 8.93
C ILE A 254 -9.70 -25.88 8.40
N GLU A 255 -10.23 -25.04 9.28
CA GLU A 255 -10.73 -23.71 8.91
C GLU A 255 -9.58 -22.73 8.66
N LEU A 256 -9.75 -21.81 7.70
CA LEU A 256 -8.74 -20.78 7.38
C LEU A 256 -8.44 -19.90 8.58
N THR A 257 -7.16 -19.88 8.96
CA THR A 257 -6.63 -19.02 10.02
C THR A 257 -5.27 -18.48 9.62
N PHE A 258 -4.96 -17.28 10.11
CA PHE A 258 -3.61 -16.71 10.06
C PHE A 258 -2.79 -17.10 11.31
N SER A 259 -3.39 -17.75 12.31
CA SER A 259 -2.75 -18.15 13.55
C SER A 259 -2.25 -19.60 13.51
N MET A 260 -0.94 -19.77 13.71
CA MET A 260 -0.32 -21.08 13.87
C MET A 260 -0.85 -21.84 15.09
N GLU A 261 -1.23 -21.13 16.15
CA GLU A 261 -1.78 -21.73 17.37
C GLU A 261 -3.18 -22.30 17.10
N GLU A 262 -4.05 -21.50 16.49
CA GLU A 262 -5.40 -21.94 16.10
C GLU A 262 -5.33 -23.12 15.13
N ALA A 263 -4.44 -23.08 14.14
CA ALA A 263 -4.27 -24.20 13.20
C ALA A 263 -3.83 -25.48 13.92
N ARG A 264 -2.88 -25.39 14.86
CA ARG A 264 -2.42 -26.54 15.66
C ARG A 264 -3.54 -27.14 16.51
N GLU A 265 -4.38 -26.30 17.12
CA GLU A 265 -5.52 -26.77 17.91
C GLU A 265 -6.55 -27.52 17.06
N GLN A 266 -6.85 -27.00 15.86
CA GLN A 266 -7.80 -27.64 14.95
C GLN A 266 -7.28 -29.00 14.46
N ILE A 267 -6.00 -29.10 14.09
CA ILE A 267 -5.37 -30.36 13.68
C ILE A 267 -5.41 -31.39 14.82
N ARG A 268 -5.11 -30.97 16.06
CA ARG A 268 -5.17 -31.86 17.22
C ARG A 268 -6.57 -32.39 17.47
N LYS A 269 -7.61 -31.55 17.38
CA LYS A 269 -9.01 -31.96 17.56
C LYS A 269 -9.44 -33.02 16.54
N LYS A 270 -9.01 -32.90 15.28
CA LYS A 270 -9.34 -33.86 14.21
C LYS A 270 -8.62 -35.20 14.30
N ASN A 271 -7.41 -35.24 14.85
CA ASN A 271 -6.68 -36.50 15.02
C ASN A 271 -7.18 -37.33 16.23
N ILE A 272 -8.05 -36.77 17.07
CA ILE A 272 -8.63 -37.42 18.26
C ILE A 272 -10.06 -37.94 17.98
N SER A 273 -10.67 -37.56 16.86
CA SER A 273 -12.01 -37.97 16.38
C SER A 273 -11.91 -39.03 15.29
#